data_AF-A0ABD1NVF4-F1
#
_entry.id   AF-A0ABD1NVF4-F1
#
_cell.length_a   1.000
_cell.length_b   1.000
_cell.length_c   1.000
_cell.angle_alpha   90.00
_cell.angle_beta   90.00
_cell.angle_gamma   90.00
#
_symmetry.space_group_name_H-M   'P 1'
#
loop_
_entity.id
_entity.type
_entity.pdbx_description
1 polymer ?
#
loop_
_entity_poly.entity_id
_entity_poly.type
_entity_poly.pdbx_seq_one_letter_code
_entity_poly.pdbx_strand_id
1 'polypeptide(L)'
;MAGNVFSNVSNKNLVVWNSLISCYCQNGLPDVSISLLPQILQHGLYPDSVSITSILAAVSSVAALLKGKAIHCYYIRLQIPEDIQVENALINMYLKCGCLKHAEHMFLVMSKRNLVTWNSMVAGYGSHGECHKAINLFNEMRNSAITPDEVTFLALISSCNHAGCTDEGLNLFRLMRENGIEPEMEHYINIVDLLGRAGRLEEAQSFIQNMVVAPERGIWLSLLSACRVHCNVELGQLAAGNLLKLDPTRGSNYIQLLNLYVDAGLPEKAANLRALMRQKGLTKVPGCSWIELKNKVDVFYSGDSSCPSAVEIYDTLNRLKNNMKKVKFYPEAGEALQEPGGGEGGKFFGGGGDRRLRLQHHPNNQVLKCPRCDLPNTKFCYYNNYNLSQSSHFCKSYRRYWTKGGVLRNVPVGGGCRKTKRSKPKTNTS
;
A
#
# COMPACT_ATOMS: atom_id res chain seq x y z
N MET A 1 -23.90 -13.01 13.21
CA MET A 1 -25.19 -12.31 13.37
C MET A 1 -25.96 -12.24 12.05
N ALA A 2 -25.45 -11.56 11.01
CA ALA A 2 -26.16 -11.42 9.72
C ALA A 2 -26.62 -12.75 9.10
N GLY A 3 -25.78 -13.79 9.10
CA GLY A 3 -26.15 -15.13 8.62
C GLY A 3 -27.33 -15.77 9.39
N ASN A 4 -27.41 -15.56 10.70
CA ASN A 4 -28.51 -16.08 11.54
C ASN A 4 -29.81 -15.31 11.30
N VAL A 5 -29.72 -14.00 11.08
CA VAL A 5 -30.90 -13.20 10.70
C VAL A 5 -31.40 -13.68 9.35
N PHE A 6 -30.50 -13.85 8.38
CA PHE A 6 -30.83 -14.32 7.05
C PHE A 6 -31.47 -15.71 7.04
N SER A 7 -30.98 -16.66 7.85
CA SER A 7 -31.58 -18.00 7.93
C SER A 7 -33.04 -17.95 8.38
N ASN A 8 -33.37 -17.03 9.29
CA ASN A 8 -34.69 -16.86 9.88
C ASN A 8 -35.68 -16.10 8.98
N VAL A 9 -35.23 -15.51 7.87
CA VAL A 9 -36.12 -14.88 6.89
C VAL A 9 -36.86 -15.95 6.10
N SER A 10 -38.21 -15.91 6.15
CA SER A 10 -39.10 -16.85 5.46
C SER A 10 -39.12 -16.67 3.95
N ASN A 11 -39.15 -15.43 3.44
CA ASN A 11 -39.06 -15.11 2.01
C ASN A 11 -37.75 -14.39 1.67
N LYS A 12 -36.77 -15.14 1.16
CA LYS A 12 -35.45 -14.63 0.78
C LYS A 12 -35.46 -14.09 -0.64
N ASN A 13 -36.06 -12.92 -0.84
CA ASN A 13 -36.01 -12.23 -2.14
C ASN A 13 -34.62 -11.63 -2.43
N LEU A 14 -34.43 -11.09 -3.63
CA LEU A 14 -33.12 -10.57 -4.08
C LEU A 14 -32.59 -9.43 -3.19
N VAL A 15 -33.46 -8.60 -2.62
CA VAL A 15 -33.07 -7.50 -1.71
C VAL A 15 -32.41 -8.03 -0.44
N VAL A 16 -32.95 -9.11 0.13
CA VAL A 16 -32.39 -9.76 1.33
C VAL A 16 -31.02 -10.38 1.01
N TRP A 17 -30.86 -10.98 -0.17
CA TRP A 17 -29.57 -11.48 -0.65
C TRP A 17 -28.55 -10.36 -0.87
N ASN A 18 -28.94 -9.25 -1.50
CA ASN A 18 -28.09 -8.09 -1.72
C ASN A 18 -27.60 -7.50 -0.39
N SER A 19 -28.50 -7.39 0.59
CA SER A 19 -28.16 -6.94 1.94
C SER A 19 -27.13 -7.85 2.61
N LEU A 20 -27.27 -9.17 2.45
CA LEU A 20 -26.30 -10.14 2.99
C LEU A 20 -24.93 -10.03 2.31
N ILE A 21 -24.90 -9.89 0.97
CA ILE A 21 -23.67 -9.70 0.18
C ILE A 21 -22.93 -8.44 0.63
N SER A 22 -23.63 -7.30 0.71
CA SER A 22 -23.02 -6.03 1.12
C SER A 22 -22.54 -6.10 2.57
N CYS A 23 -23.32 -6.73 3.47
CA CYS A 23 -22.95 -6.91 4.86
C CYS A 23 -21.65 -7.72 5.00
N TYR A 24 -21.54 -8.87 4.33
CA TYR A 24 -20.29 -9.66 4.37
C TYR A 24 -19.12 -8.90 3.76
N CYS A 25 -19.31 -8.19 2.64
CA CYS A 25 -18.25 -7.40 2.04
C CYS A 25 -17.74 -6.29 2.98
N GLN A 26 -18.65 -5.55 3.63
CA GLN A 26 -18.31 -4.45 4.54
C GLN A 26 -17.68 -4.94 5.85
N ASN A 27 -18.04 -6.14 6.32
CA ASN A 27 -17.45 -6.75 7.52
C ASN A 27 -16.19 -7.56 7.20
N GLY A 28 -15.54 -7.22 6.09
CA GLY A 28 -14.26 -7.77 5.71
C GLY A 28 -14.31 -9.19 5.19
N LEU A 29 -15.47 -9.84 5.00
CA LEU A 29 -15.65 -11.22 4.53
C LEU A 29 -15.99 -11.33 3.02
N PRO A 30 -15.14 -10.83 2.10
CA PRO A 30 -15.43 -10.77 0.68
C PRO A 30 -15.56 -12.16 0.05
N ASP A 31 -14.79 -13.15 0.49
CA ASP A 31 -14.88 -14.50 -0.07
C ASP A 31 -16.25 -15.17 0.23
N VAL A 32 -16.83 -14.89 1.40
CA VAL A 32 -18.20 -15.33 1.74
C VAL A 32 -19.20 -14.59 0.87
N SER A 33 -19.07 -13.27 0.73
CA SER A 33 -19.91 -12.45 -0.15
C SER A 33 -19.91 -12.98 -1.60
N ILE A 34 -18.74 -13.31 -2.15
CA ILE A 34 -18.58 -13.88 -3.49
C ILE A 34 -19.23 -15.26 -3.63
N SER A 35 -19.21 -16.09 -2.58
CA SER A 35 -19.78 -17.45 -2.63
C SER A 35 -21.31 -17.47 -2.55
N LEU A 36 -21.97 -16.33 -2.28
CA LEU A 36 -23.43 -16.22 -2.32
C LEU A 36 -23.98 -16.14 -3.74
N LEU A 37 -23.18 -15.70 -4.73
CA LEU A 37 -23.67 -15.50 -6.09
C LEU A 37 -24.25 -16.78 -6.73
N PRO A 38 -23.59 -17.96 -6.65
CA PRO A 38 -24.19 -19.21 -7.11
C PRO A 38 -25.45 -19.61 -6.34
N GLN A 39 -25.56 -19.23 -5.05
CA GLN A 39 -26.72 -19.58 -4.22
C GLN A 39 -27.95 -18.79 -4.64
N ILE A 40 -27.81 -17.50 -4.99
CA ILE A 40 -28.91 -16.69 -5.55
C ILE A 40 -29.51 -17.39 -6.78
N LEU A 41 -28.64 -17.84 -7.69
CA LEU A 41 -29.06 -18.54 -8.91
C LEU A 41 -29.73 -19.89 -8.60
N GLN A 42 -29.23 -20.65 -7.62
CA GLN A 42 -29.84 -21.91 -7.17
C GLN A 42 -31.25 -21.71 -6.59
N HIS A 43 -31.52 -20.54 -5.99
CA HIS A 43 -32.83 -20.14 -5.50
C HIS A 43 -33.77 -19.60 -6.60
N GLY A 44 -33.37 -19.68 -7.88
CA GLY A 44 -34.17 -19.21 -9.01
C GLY A 44 -34.24 -17.68 -9.12
N LEU A 45 -33.34 -16.97 -8.43
CA LEU A 45 -33.23 -15.52 -8.49
C LEU A 45 -32.07 -15.12 -9.42
N TYR A 46 -32.21 -13.97 -10.07
CA TYR A 46 -31.19 -13.44 -10.97
C TYR A 46 -30.53 -12.20 -10.35
N PRO A 47 -29.21 -12.23 -10.12
CA PRO A 47 -28.43 -11.07 -9.69
C PRO A 47 -28.68 -9.84 -10.58
N ASP A 48 -29.01 -8.72 -9.95
CA ASP A 48 -29.25 -7.43 -10.61
C ASP A 48 -28.02 -6.50 -10.50
N SER A 49 -28.15 -5.25 -10.97
CA SER A 49 -27.09 -4.23 -10.86
C SER A 49 -26.59 -4.03 -9.42
N VAL A 50 -27.47 -4.14 -8.42
CA VAL A 50 -27.12 -3.98 -7.00
C VAL A 50 -26.34 -5.21 -6.51
N SER A 51 -26.76 -6.42 -6.88
CA SER A 51 -26.01 -7.65 -6.61
C SER A 51 -24.61 -7.57 -7.22
N ILE A 52 -24.53 -7.23 -8.50
CA ILE A 52 -23.28 -7.16 -9.28
C ILE A 52 -22.33 -6.15 -8.66
N THR A 53 -22.78 -4.94 -8.39
CA THR A 53 -21.96 -3.88 -7.79
C THR A 53 -21.38 -4.31 -6.43
N SER A 54 -22.21 -4.91 -5.58
CA SER A 54 -21.80 -5.40 -4.25
C SER A 54 -20.77 -6.53 -4.34
N ILE A 55 -20.95 -7.47 -5.27
CA ILE A 55 -20.00 -8.58 -5.46
C ILE A 55 -18.70 -8.09 -6.11
N LEU A 56 -18.77 -7.14 -7.05
CA LEU A 56 -17.58 -6.55 -7.65
C LEU A 56 -16.72 -5.83 -6.61
N ALA A 57 -17.33 -5.17 -5.61
CA ALA A 57 -16.60 -4.61 -4.48
C ALA A 57 -15.84 -5.71 -3.69
N ALA A 58 -16.50 -6.84 -3.41
CA ALA A 58 -15.87 -7.98 -2.75
C ALA A 58 -14.73 -8.57 -3.60
N VAL A 59 -14.95 -8.83 -4.89
CA VAL A 59 -13.94 -9.33 -5.84
C VAL A 59 -12.75 -8.39 -5.95
N SER A 60 -13.01 -7.08 -6.00
CA SER A 60 -12.00 -6.02 -6.08
C SER A 60 -11.11 -6.03 -4.85
N SER A 61 -11.67 -6.23 -3.65
CA SER A 61 -10.89 -6.29 -2.41
C SER A 61 -9.91 -7.47 -2.37
N VAL A 62 -10.29 -8.64 -2.91
CA VAL A 62 -9.44 -9.85 -2.94
C VAL A 62 -8.59 -9.99 -4.21
N ALA A 63 -8.67 -9.01 -5.11
CA ALA A 63 -8.02 -9.02 -6.43
C ALA A 63 -8.29 -10.30 -7.24
N ALA A 64 -9.52 -10.83 -7.20
CA ALA A 64 -9.89 -12.07 -7.88
C ALA A 64 -10.30 -11.86 -9.35
N LEU A 65 -9.32 -11.53 -10.20
CA LEU A 65 -9.52 -11.15 -11.60
C LEU A 65 -10.42 -12.10 -12.41
N LEU A 66 -10.24 -13.43 -12.26
CA LEU A 66 -11.04 -14.41 -13.00
C LEU A 66 -12.53 -14.36 -12.60
N LYS A 67 -12.81 -14.20 -11.30
CA LYS A 67 -14.20 -14.06 -10.81
C LYS A 67 -14.80 -12.74 -11.29
N GLY A 68 -14.01 -11.66 -11.28
CA GLY A 68 -14.44 -10.37 -11.83
C GLY A 68 -14.77 -10.41 -13.31
N LYS A 69 -13.94 -11.09 -14.12
CA LYS A 69 -14.23 -11.32 -15.53
C LYS A 69 -15.50 -12.16 -15.74
N ALA A 70 -15.74 -13.18 -14.92
CA ALA A 70 -16.96 -13.97 -15.01
C ALA A 70 -18.22 -13.12 -14.73
N ILE A 71 -18.16 -12.23 -13.74
CA ILE A 71 -19.26 -11.31 -13.42
C ILE A 71 -19.45 -10.28 -14.55
N HIS A 72 -18.37 -9.75 -15.12
CA HIS A 72 -18.48 -8.85 -16.28
C HIS A 72 -19.11 -9.55 -17.48
N CYS A 73 -18.72 -10.80 -17.76
CA CYS A 73 -19.37 -11.60 -18.80
C CYS A 73 -20.85 -11.87 -18.49
N TYR A 74 -21.21 -12.09 -17.23
CA TYR A 74 -22.60 -12.25 -16.80
C TYR A 74 -23.43 -10.99 -17.12
N TYR A 75 -22.90 -9.81 -16.75
CA TYR A 75 -23.51 -8.51 -17.03
C TYR A 75 -23.79 -8.31 -18.53
N ILE A 76 -22.79 -8.61 -19.38
CA ILE A 76 -22.92 -8.50 -20.84
C ILE A 76 -23.92 -9.54 -21.39
N ARG A 77 -23.80 -10.81 -21.00
CA ARG A 77 -24.59 -11.91 -21.58
C ARG A 77 -26.07 -11.84 -21.26
N LEU A 78 -26.43 -11.30 -20.09
CA LEU A 78 -27.82 -11.09 -19.72
C LEU A 78 -28.40 -9.76 -20.19
N GLN A 79 -27.61 -8.97 -20.93
CA GLN A 79 -28.04 -7.66 -21.45
C GLN A 79 -28.64 -6.79 -20.34
N ILE A 80 -28.01 -6.81 -19.16
CA ILE A 80 -28.42 -5.95 -18.05
C ILE A 80 -28.25 -4.49 -18.52
N PRO A 81 -29.27 -3.63 -18.34
CA PRO A 81 -29.21 -2.26 -18.83
C PRO A 81 -27.97 -1.51 -18.34
N GLU A 82 -27.43 -0.64 -19.20
CA GLU A 82 -26.26 0.20 -18.87
C GLU A 82 -26.51 0.98 -17.58
N ASP A 83 -25.66 0.72 -16.59
CA ASP A 83 -25.70 1.36 -15.28
C ASP A 83 -24.30 1.87 -14.92
N ILE A 84 -24.17 3.20 -14.81
CA ILE A 84 -22.91 3.87 -14.47
C ILE A 84 -22.32 3.39 -13.15
N GLN A 85 -23.14 2.92 -12.19
CA GLN A 85 -22.65 2.36 -10.93
C GLN A 85 -21.96 1.01 -11.16
N VAL A 86 -22.55 0.15 -11.99
CA VAL A 86 -21.98 -1.15 -12.35
C VAL A 86 -20.69 -0.96 -13.16
N GLU A 87 -20.69 -0.05 -14.13
CA GLU A 87 -19.50 0.27 -14.94
C GLU A 87 -18.35 0.82 -14.11
N ASN A 88 -18.64 1.75 -13.18
CA ASN A 88 -17.65 2.25 -12.22
C ASN A 88 -17.10 1.13 -11.32
N ALA A 89 -17.96 0.22 -10.85
CA ALA A 89 -17.56 -0.93 -10.05
C ALA A 89 -16.66 -1.90 -10.84
N LEU A 90 -16.95 -2.11 -12.12
CA LEU A 90 -16.13 -2.93 -13.03
C LEU A 90 -14.76 -2.28 -13.30
N ILE A 91 -14.71 -0.98 -13.59
CA ILE A 91 -13.45 -0.22 -13.72
C ILE A 91 -12.60 -0.38 -12.46
N ASN A 92 -13.19 -0.09 -11.29
CA ASN A 92 -12.50 -0.22 -10.01
C ASN A 92 -12.00 -1.66 -9.75
N MET A 93 -12.81 -2.67 -10.07
CA MET A 93 -12.42 -4.07 -9.99
C MET A 93 -11.21 -4.38 -10.88
N TYR A 94 -11.21 -3.95 -12.14
CA TYR A 94 -10.08 -4.15 -13.04
C TYR A 94 -8.81 -3.43 -12.56
N LEU A 95 -8.94 -2.18 -12.08
CA LEU A 95 -7.84 -1.40 -11.54
C LEU A 95 -7.20 -2.10 -10.33
N LYS A 96 -7.99 -2.55 -9.34
CA LYS A 96 -7.47 -3.26 -8.15
C LYS A 96 -6.96 -4.67 -8.47
N CYS A 97 -7.49 -5.31 -9.51
CA CYS A 97 -6.96 -6.59 -10.01
C CYS A 97 -5.66 -6.43 -10.84
N GLY A 98 -5.13 -5.22 -10.99
CA GLY A 98 -3.91 -4.98 -11.75
C GLY A 98 -4.09 -4.99 -13.27
N CYS A 99 -5.33 -4.91 -13.77
CA CYS A 99 -5.66 -5.03 -15.19
C CYS A 99 -6.00 -3.67 -15.82
N LEU A 100 -5.04 -2.74 -15.79
CA LEU A 100 -5.23 -1.35 -16.25
C LEU A 100 -5.81 -1.24 -17.66
N LYS A 101 -5.35 -2.08 -18.60
CA LYS A 101 -5.85 -2.06 -19.99
C LYS A 101 -7.35 -2.30 -20.12
N HIS A 102 -7.93 -3.16 -19.29
CA HIS A 102 -9.38 -3.41 -19.34
C HIS A 102 -10.15 -2.24 -18.72
N ALA A 103 -9.61 -1.63 -17.65
CA ALA A 103 -10.18 -0.42 -17.08
C ALA A 103 -10.15 0.75 -18.08
N GLU A 104 -9.03 0.96 -18.78
CA GLU A 104 -8.89 1.96 -19.86
C GLU A 104 -9.91 1.70 -20.98
N HIS A 105 -10.03 0.45 -21.45
CA HIS A 105 -11.01 0.10 -22.47
C HIS A 105 -12.44 0.41 -22.02
N MET A 106 -12.81 0.01 -20.79
CA MET A 106 -14.13 0.31 -20.24
C MET A 106 -14.38 1.82 -20.16
N PHE A 107 -13.42 2.56 -19.63
CA PHE A 107 -13.50 4.02 -19.57
C PHE A 107 -13.75 4.62 -20.95
N LEU A 108 -13.04 4.15 -21.99
CA LEU A 108 -13.19 4.65 -23.36
C LEU A 108 -14.57 4.35 -23.98
N VAL A 109 -15.15 3.18 -23.72
CA VAL A 109 -16.44 2.78 -24.32
C VAL A 109 -17.67 3.26 -23.54
N MET A 110 -17.52 3.75 -22.30
CA MET A 110 -18.63 4.29 -21.52
C MET A 110 -19.31 5.46 -22.23
N SER A 111 -20.64 5.38 -22.34
CA SER A 111 -21.49 6.41 -22.96
C SER A 111 -21.60 7.67 -22.10
N LYS A 112 -21.59 7.52 -20.76
CA LYS A 112 -21.64 8.61 -19.79
C LYS A 112 -20.56 8.42 -18.73
N ARG A 113 -19.84 9.48 -18.38
CA ARG A 113 -18.81 9.48 -17.33
C ARG A 113 -19.15 10.55 -16.31
N ASN A 114 -19.21 10.18 -15.04
CA ASN A 114 -19.41 11.13 -13.95
C ASN A 114 -18.09 11.32 -13.19
N LEU A 115 -18.09 12.24 -12.22
CA LEU A 115 -16.92 12.55 -11.40
C LEU A 115 -16.30 11.29 -10.76
N VAL A 116 -17.12 10.33 -10.32
CA VAL A 116 -16.66 9.05 -9.77
C VAL A 116 -15.89 8.22 -10.81
N THR A 117 -16.35 8.18 -12.06
CA THR A 117 -15.67 7.49 -13.17
C THR A 117 -14.27 8.07 -13.40
N TRP A 118 -14.18 9.39 -13.48
CA TRP A 118 -12.93 10.09 -13.71
C TRP A 118 -11.96 9.95 -12.51
N ASN A 119 -12.45 10.15 -11.29
CA ASN A 119 -11.67 9.97 -10.05
C ASN A 119 -11.12 8.55 -9.93
N SER A 120 -11.93 7.54 -10.28
CA SER A 120 -11.49 6.14 -10.28
C SER A 120 -10.32 5.91 -11.23
N MET A 121 -10.35 6.48 -12.43
CA MET A 121 -9.27 6.35 -13.41
C MET A 121 -8.03 7.15 -13.05
N VAL A 122 -8.17 8.38 -12.54
CA VAL A 122 -7.05 9.19 -12.03
C VAL A 122 -6.31 8.46 -10.91
N ALA A 123 -7.05 7.95 -9.91
CA ALA A 123 -6.49 7.15 -8.83
C ALA A 123 -5.89 5.83 -9.34
N GLY A 124 -6.56 5.20 -10.32
CA GLY A 124 -6.09 4.02 -11.03
C GLY A 124 -4.71 4.22 -11.64
N TYR A 125 -4.53 5.27 -12.45
CA TYR A 125 -3.24 5.61 -13.03
C TYR A 125 -2.17 5.87 -11.96
N GLY A 126 -2.49 6.61 -10.90
CA GLY A 126 -1.55 6.86 -9.81
C GLY A 126 -1.08 5.58 -9.09
N SER A 127 -2.01 4.68 -8.77
CA SER A 127 -1.67 3.40 -8.11
C SER A 127 -0.80 2.50 -8.98
N HIS A 128 -0.96 2.57 -10.31
CA HIS A 128 -0.16 1.86 -11.30
C HIS A 128 1.15 2.57 -11.69
N GLY A 129 1.44 3.73 -11.09
CA GLY A 129 2.68 4.49 -11.34
C GLY A 129 2.69 5.30 -12.63
N GLU A 130 1.52 5.49 -13.25
CA GLU A 130 1.35 6.22 -14.51
C GLU A 130 0.98 7.69 -14.24
N CYS A 131 1.83 8.41 -13.50
CA CYS A 131 1.52 9.76 -13.01
C CYS A 131 1.20 10.76 -14.12
N HIS A 132 1.96 10.73 -15.22
CA HIS A 132 1.69 11.61 -16.36
C HIS A 132 0.33 11.32 -17.02
N LYS A 133 -0.11 10.05 -17.07
CA LYS A 133 -1.46 9.73 -17.55
C LYS A 133 -2.53 10.26 -16.61
N ALA A 134 -2.32 10.20 -15.29
CA ALA A 134 -3.24 10.77 -14.31
C ALA A 134 -3.41 12.28 -14.49
N ILE A 135 -2.30 13.01 -14.69
CA ILE A 135 -2.32 14.46 -14.93
C ILE A 135 -2.98 14.80 -16.27
N ASN A 136 -2.67 14.06 -17.33
CA ASN A 136 -3.31 14.26 -18.64
C ASN A 136 -4.82 14.03 -18.55
N LEU A 137 -5.24 12.97 -17.86
CA LEU A 137 -6.66 12.66 -17.65
C LEU A 137 -7.36 13.76 -16.82
N PHE A 138 -6.67 14.35 -15.84
CA PHE A 138 -7.19 15.50 -15.11
C PHE A 138 -7.40 16.73 -16.01
N ASN A 139 -6.49 16.99 -16.95
CA ASN A 139 -6.68 18.06 -17.92
C ASN A 139 -7.85 17.77 -18.87
N GLU A 140 -8.02 16.53 -19.32
CA GLU A 140 -9.19 16.09 -20.09
C GLU A 140 -10.50 16.22 -19.32
N MET A 141 -10.51 15.88 -18.02
CA MET A 141 -11.65 16.07 -17.12
C MET A 141 -12.08 17.54 -17.10
N ARG A 142 -11.14 18.47 -16.94
CA ARG A 142 -11.41 19.92 -16.94
C ARG A 142 -11.95 20.40 -18.28
N ASN A 143 -11.38 19.92 -19.39
CA ASN A 143 -11.85 20.25 -20.74
C ASN A 143 -13.25 19.69 -21.04
N SER A 144 -13.65 18.63 -20.34
CA SER A 144 -14.98 18.02 -20.43
C SER A 144 -16.02 18.67 -19.50
N ALA A 145 -15.72 19.85 -18.95
CA ALA A 145 -16.57 20.59 -18.00
C ALA A 145 -16.95 19.80 -16.73
N ILE A 146 -16.17 18.78 -16.36
CA ILE A 146 -16.30 18.09 -15.08
C ILE A 146 -15.45 18.84 -14.07
N THR A 147 -16.07 19.32 -13.00
CA THR A 147 -15.38 20.06 -11.93
C THR A 147 -14.64 19.08 -11.03
N PRO A 148 -13.30 19.19 -10.89
CA PRO A 148 -12.54 18.38 -9.94
C PRO A 148 -12.96 18.64 -8.49
N ASP A 149 -12.93 17.61 -7.65
CA ASP A 149 -13.23 17.68 -6.23
C ASP A 149 -11.99 17.38 -5.36
N GLU A 150 -12.15 17.37 -4.05
CA GLU A 150 -11.11 17.01 -3.10
C GLU A 150 -10.56 15.60 -3.38
N VAL A 151 -11.41 14.65 -3.77
CA VAL A 151 -11.00 13.29 -4.12
C VAL A 151 -10.11 13.28 -5.37
N THR A 152 -10.40 14.12 -6.38
CA THR A 152 -9.56 14.28 -7.56
C THR A 152 -8.15 14.73 -7.17
N PHE A 153 -8.03 15.79 -6.37
CA PHE A 153 -6.73 16.35 -5.99
C PHE A 153 -5.95 15.41 -5.07
N LEU A 154 -6.60 14.72 -4.14
CA LEU A 154 -5.98 13.69 -3.32
C LEU A 154 -5.36 12.58 -4.20
N ALA A 155 -6.10 12.10 -5.20
CA ALA A 155 -5.62 11.07 -6.11
C ALA A 155 -4.41 11.53 -6.92
N LEU A 156 -4.41 12.76 -7.42
CA LEU A 156 -3.29 13.35 -8.18
C LEU A 156 -2.04 13.55 -7.30
N ILE A 157 -2.20 14.14 -6.11
CA ILE A 157 -1.07 14.37 -5.19
C ILE A 157 -0.50 13.03 -4.72
N SER A 158 -1.35 12.04 -4.42
CA SER A 158 -0.90 10.69 -4.07
C SER A 158 -0.17 10.02 -5.25
N SER A 159 -0.62 10.24 -6.49
CA SER A 159 0.08 9.78 -7.70
C SER A 159 1.48 10.39 -7.80
N CYS A 160 1.61 11.70 -7.63
CA CYS A 160 2.90 12.39 -7.59
C CYS A 160 3.83 11.84 -6.50
N ASN A 161 3.29 11.57 -5.30
CA ASN A 161 4.01 10.96 -4.19
C ASN A 161 4.52 9.54 -4.50
N HIS A 162 3.74 8.76 -5.25
CA HIS A 162 4.17 7.45 -5.70
C HIS A 162 5.19 7.46 -6.83
N ALA A 163 5.21 8.52 -7.64
CA ALA A 163 6.14 8.71 -8.75
C ALA A 163 7.41 9.51 -8.39
N GLY A 164 7.41 10.22 -7.26
CA GLY A 164 8.49 11.12 -6.86
C GLY A 164 8.44 12.51 -7.53
N CYS A 165 7.34 12.85 -8.20
CA CYS A 165 7.11 14.14 -8.86
C CYS A 165 6.76 15.23 -7.82
N THR A 166 7.77 15.68 -7.08
CA THR A 166 7.57 16.52 -5.88
C THR A 166 7.01 17.90 -6.21
N ASP A 167 7.57 18.56 -7.21
CA ASP A 167 7.14 19.91 -7.57
C ASP A 167 5.75 19.92 -8.20
N GLU A 168 5.43 18.91 -9.02
CA GLU A 168 4.07 18.72 -9.55
C GLU A 168 3.05 18.50 -8.43
N GLY A 169 3.37 17.68 -7.43
CA GLY A 169 2.49 17.45 -6.28
C GLY A 169 2.23 18.72 -5.45
N LEU A 170 3.25 19.56 -5.26
CA LEU A 170 3.10 20.86 -4.60
C LEU A 170 2.25 21.84 -5.44
N ASN A 171 2.46 21.87 -6.76
CA ASN A 171 1.68 22.70 -7.67
C ASN A 171 0.20 22.28 -7.67
N LEU A 172 -0.09 20.98 -7.66
CA LEU A 172 -1.45 20.46 -7.55
C LEU A 172 -2.13 20.85 -6.23
N PHE A 173 -1.39 20.84 -5.12
CA PHE A 173 -1.91 21.30 -3.84
C PHE A 173 -2.22 22.81 -3.83
N ARG A 174 -1.41 23.63 -4.51
CA ARG A 174 -1.72 25.06 -4.69
C ARG A 174 -2.96 25.26 -5.57
N LEU A 175 -3.00 24.57 -6.72
CA LEU A 175 -4.11 24.62 -7.66
C LEU A 175 -5.44 24.20 -7.00
N MET A 176 -5.42 23.22 -6.09
CA MET A 176 -6.59 22.83 -5.29
C MET A 176 -7.19 24.02 -4.55
N ARG A 177 -6.35 24.82 -3.88
CA ARG A 177 -6.77 26.00 -3.12
C ARG A 177 -7.20 27.15 -4.02
N GLU A 178 -6.52 27.34 -5.14
CA GLU A 178 -6.90 28.34 -6.17
C GLU A 178 -8.28 28.03 -6.77
N ASN A 179 -8.64 26.74 -6.85
CA ASN A 179 -9.96 26.29 -7.27
C ASN A 179 -11.02 26.39 -6.16
N GLY A 180 -10.68 26.94 -4.98
CA GLY A 180 -11.60 27.09 -3.84
C GLY A 180 -11.89 25.78 -3.11
N ILE A 181 -11.07 24.75 -3.28
CA ILE A 181 -11.23 23.46 -2.60
C ILE A 181 -10.32 23.47 -1.37
N GLU A 182 -10.93 23.36 -0.18
CA GLU A 182 -10.20 23.36 1.07
C GLU A 182 -9.49 22.02 1.32
N PRO A 183 -8.18 22.01 1.65
CA PRO A 183 -7.46 20.78 1.91
C PRO A 183 -7.92 20.06 3.19
N GLU A 184 -8.31 18.80 3.07
CA GLU A 184 -8.49 17.91 4.22
C GLU A 184 -7.15 17.37 4.76
N MET A 185 -7.17 16.80 5.97
CA MET A 185 -5.97 16.24 6.64
C MET A 185 -5.19 15.25 5.75
N GLU A 186 -5.87 14.44 4.93
CA GLU A 186 -5.23 13.49 4.02
C GLU A 186 -4.36 14.17 2.96
N HIS A 187 -4.71 15.37 2.51
CA HIS A 187 -3.91 16.16 1.58
C HIS A 187 -2.61 16.62 2.23
N TYR A 188 -2.70 17.17 3.46
CA TYR A 188 -1.53 17.58 4.23
C TYR A 188 -0.58 16.40 4.50
N ILE A 189 -1.11 15.24 4.88
CA ILE A 189 -0.34 14.01 5.09
C ILE A 189 0.41 13.61 3.81
N ASN A 190 -0.25 13.68 2.66
CA ASN A 190 0.37 13.32 1.39
C ASN A 190 1.47 14.29 0.97
N ILE A 191 1.34 15.59 1.26
CA ILE A 191 2.39 16.58 0.98
C ILE A 191 3.61 16.40 1.91
N VAL A 192 3.39 16.13 3.19
CA VAL A 192 4.48 15.84 4.13
C VAL A 192 5.20 14.53 3.74
N ASP A 193 4.47 13.48 3.37
CA ASP A 193 5.05 12.23 2.86
C ASP A 193 5.80 12.45 1.54
N LEU A 194 5.29 13.29 0.64
CA LEU A 194 5.93 13.65 -0.62
C LEU A 194 7.28 14.37 -0.41
N LEU A 195 7.27 15.48 0.34
CA LEU A 195 8.48 16.24 0.69
C LEU A 195 9.48 15.38 1.47
N GLY A 196 8.96 14.60 2.42
CA GLY A 196 9.74 13.71 3.26
C GLY A 196 10.50 12.65 2.46
N ARG A 197 9.85 12.01 1.47
CA ARG A 197 10.50 11.03 0.58
C ARG A 197 11.52 11.64 -0.36
N ALA A 198 11.33 12.90 -0.74
CA ALA A 198 12.28 13.65 -1.55
C ALA A 198 13.50 14.13 -0.74
N GLY A 199 13.51 13.94 0.58
CA GLY A 199 14.55 14.44 1.48
C GLY A 199 14.46 15.93 1.78
N ARG A 200 13.39 16.61 1.34
CA ARG A 200 13.13 18.05 1.57
C ARG A 200 12.55 18.28 2.96
N LEU A 201 13.29 17.85 3.99
CA LEU A 201 12.82 17.79 5.38
C LEU A 201 12.54 19.17 5.99
N GLU A 202 13.35 20.17 5.65
CA GLU A 202 13.18 21.56 6.11
C GLU A 202 11.88 22.16 5.57
N GLU A 203 11.59 21.91 4.29
CA GLU A 203 10.32 22.32 3.67
C GLU A 203 9.13 21.56 4.26
N ALA A 204 9.28 20.26 4.55
CA ALA A 204 8.25 19.48 5.24
C ALA A 204 7.95 20.06 6.63
N GLN A 205 8.97 20.47 7.38
CA GLN A 205 8.81 21.12 8.68
C GLN A 205 8.14 22.48 8.55
N SER A 206 8.59 23.32 7.62
CA SER A 206 7.99 24.63 7.33
C SER A 206 6.52 24.49 6.92
N PHE A 207 6.21 23.50 6.08
CA PHE A 207 4.83 23.22 5.66
C PHE A 207 3.94 22.89 6.86
N ILE A 208 4.41 22.06 7.81
CA ILE A 208 3.66 21.70 9.03
C ILE A 208 3.43 22.93 9.92
N GLN A 209 4.43 23.80 10.05
CA GLN A 209 4.32 25.04 10.84
C GLN A 209 3.30 26.02 10.26
N ASN A 210 3.10 26.00 8.95
CA ASN A 210 2.18 26.87 8.23
C ASN A 210 0.80 26.22 7.97
N MET A 211 0.51 25.05 8.56
CA MET A 211 -0.80 24.42 8.44
C MET A 211 -1.87 25.27 9.12
N VAL A 212 -3.02 25.44 8.44
CA VAL A 212 -4.19 26.17 8.98
C VAL A 212 -4.93 25.32 10.02
N VAL A 213 -4.77 24.00 9.96
CA VAL A 213 -5.37 23.02 10.86
C VAL A 213 -4.31 22.39 11.76
N ALA A 214 -4.70 22.01 12.98
CA ALA A 214 -3.80 21.39 13.94
C ALA A 214 -3.24 20.05 13.40
N PRO A 215 -1.90 19.84 13.42
CA PRO A 215 -1.31 18.63 12.88
C PRO A 215 -1.73 17.38 13.67
N GLU A 216 -2.41 16.45 12.98
CA GLU A 216 -2.81 15.17 13.54
C GLU A 216 -1.65 14.16 13.58
N ARG A 217 -1.92 13.00 14.20
CA ARG A 217 -0.98 11.88 14.30
C ARG A 217 -0.39 11.46 12.95
N GLY A 218 -1.17 11.48 11.87
CA GLY A 218 -0.70 11.09 10.54
C GLY A 218 0.46 11.95 10.02
N ILE A 219 0.43 13.26 10.29
CA ILE A 219 1.45 14.22 9.87
C ILE A 219 2.80 13.89 10.51
N TRP A 220 2.80 13.76 11.84
CA TRP A 220 4.03 13.50 12.59
C TRP A 220 4.60 12.11 12.29
N LEU A 221 3.75 11.12 11.99
CA LEU A 221 4.21 9.80 11.53
C LEU A 221 4.90 9.87 10.17
N SER A 222 4.32 10.60 9.21
CA SER A 222 4.95 10.81 7.89
C SER A 222 6.30 11.50 8.04
N LEU A 223 6.38 12.57 8.85
CA LEU A 223 7.63 13.28 9.10
C LEU A 223 8.68 12.39 9.79
N LEU A 224 8.31 11.66 10.87
CA LEU A 224 9.22 10.75 11.57
C LEU A 224 9.75 9.65 10.64
N SER A 225 8.89 9.10 9.78
CA SER A 225 9.30 8.10 8.80
C SER A 225 10.33 8.67 7.81
N ALA A 226 10.11 9.90 7.32
CA ALA A 226 11.06 10.58 6.44
C ALA A 226 12.40 10.88 7.14
N CYS A 227 12.35 11.38 8.37
CA CYS A 227 13.55 11.61 9.19
C CYS A 227 14.36 10.33 9.41
N ARG A 228 13.72 9.18 9.56
CA ARG A 228 14.40 7.89 9.63
C ARG A 228 15.09 7.52 8.33
N VAL A 229 14.41 7.68 7.18
CA VAL A 229 14.98 7.38 5.85
C VAL A 229 16.20 8.26 5.55
N HIS A 230 16.17 9.53 5.97
CA HIS A 230 17.23 10.51 5.72
C HIS A 230 18.16 10.74 6.93
N CYS A 231 18.07 9.90 7.96
CA CYS A 231 18.88 9.95 9.18
C CYS A 231 18.90 11.32 9.91
N ASN A 232 17.84 12.11 9.81
CA ASN A 232 17.71 13.38 10.54
C ASN A 232 17.14 13.12 11.95
N VAL A 233 18.05 12.90 12.91
CA VAL A 233 17.69 12.51 14.28
C VAL A 233 16.98 13.63 15.03
N GLU A 234 17.40 14.88 14.84
CA GLU A 234 16.86 16.03 15.59
C GLU A 234 15.40 16.29 15.22
N LEU A 235 15.10 16.38 13.92
CA LEU A 235 13.73 16.55 13.45
C LEU A 235 12.87 15.32 13.73
N GLY A 236 13.46 14.12 13.68
CA GLY A 236 12.77 12.89 14.07
C GLY A 236 12.39 12.87 15.55
N GLN A 237 13.25 13.38 16.44
CA GLN A 237 12.91 13.54 17.87
C GLN A 237 11.78 14.53 18.09
N LEU A 238 11.77 15.65 17.36
CA LEU A 238 10.66 16.61 17.40
C LEU A 238 9.34 15.96 16.99
N ALA A 239 9.33 15.26 15.84
CA ALA A 239 8.16 14.58 15.33
C ALA A 239 7.64 13.51 16.31
N ALA A 240 8.55 12.69 16.85
CA ALA A 240 8.21 11.70 17.86
C ALA A 240 7.69 12.32 19.17
N GLY A 241 8.28 13.44 19.61
CA GLY A 241 7.80 14.18 20.78
C GLY A 241 6.34 14.60 20.64
N ASN A 242 5.94 15.14 19.47
CA ASN A 242 4.55 15.48 19.19
C ASN A 242 3.64 14.24 19.12
N LEU A 243 4.10 13.14 18.52
CA LEU A 243 3.33 11.87 18.51
C LEU A 243 3.05 11.33 19.91
N LEU A 244 4.06 11.36 20.79
CA LEU A 244 3.96 10.84 22.14
C LEU A 244 3.10 11.75 23.03
N LYS A 245 3.02 13.05 22.75
CA LYS A 245 2.07 13.96 23.41
C LYS A 245 0.63 13.67 22.99
N LEU A 246 0.39 13.41 21.70
CA LEU A 246 -0.95 13.12 21.17
C LEU A 246 -1.50 11.78 21.64
N ASP A 247 -0.66 10.74 21.70
CA ASP A 247 -1.06 9.40 22.13
C ASP A 247 0.08 8.71 22.92
N PRO A 248 0.17 8.96 24.24
CA PRO A 248 1.22 8.43 25.10
C PRO A 248 1.12 6.93 25.37
N THR A 249 -0.04 6.32 25.10
CA THR A 249 -0.30 4.90 25.41
C THR A 249 -0.01 3.97 24.26
N ARG A 250 0.18 4.52 23.06
CA ARG A 250 0.32 3.72 21.85
C ARG A 250 1.76 3.30 21.59
N GLY A 251 2.05 2.04 21.91
CA GLY A 251 3.37 1.41 21.73
C GLY A 251 3.96 1.56 20.32
N SER A 252 3.13 1.65 19.26
CA SER A 252 3.65 1.84 17.89
C SER A 252 4.42 3.14 17.70
N ASN A 253 4.06 4.21 18.41
CA ASN A 253 4.75 5.51 18.30
C ASN A 253 6.17 5.42 18.89
N TYR A 254 6.32 4.75 20.02
CA TYR A 254 7.62 4.45 20.62
C TYR A 254 8.49 3.58 19.71
N ILE A 255 7.90 2.59 19.04
CA ILE A 255 8.62 1.74 18.10
C ILE A 255 9.17 2.55 16.91
N GLN A 256 8.44 3.55 16.40
CA GLN A 256 8.96 4.39 15.31
C GLN A 256 10.18 5.21 15.75
N LEU A 257 10.15 5.80 16.95
CA LEU A 257 11.30 6.51 17.51
C LEU A 257 12.47 5.56 17.81
N LEU A 258 12.17 4.34 18.29
CA LEU A 258 13.18 3.31 18.51
C LEU A 258 13.89 2.94 17.21
N ASN A 259 13.13 2.76 16.12
CA ASN A 259 13.70 2.45 14.82
C ASN A 259 14.59 3.60 14.32
N LEU A 260 14.20 4.86 14.51
CA LEU A 260 15.05 6.02 14.20
C LEU A 260 16.40 5.94 14.94
N TYR A 261 16.39 5.65 16.25
CA TYR A 261 17.64 5.55 17.01
C TYR A 261 18.51 4.37 16.60
N VAL A 262 17.88 3.23 16.29
CA VAL A 262 18.60 2.05 15.80
C VAL A 262 19.26 2.35 14.45
N ASP A 263 18.52 2.91 13.51
CA ASP A 263 19.01 3.21 12.15
C ASP A 263 20.07 4.32 12.16
N ALA A 264 19.99 5.26 13.10
CA ALA A 264 20.99 6.31 13.30
C ALA A 264 22.23 5.85 14.10
N GLY A 265 22.28 4.60 14.57
CA GLY A 265 23.41 4.08 15.34
C GLY A 265 23.55 4.65 16.75
N LEU A 266 22.42 4.94 17.43
CA LEU A 266 22.36 5.53 18.78
C LEU A 266 21.89 4.49 19.83
N PRO A 267 22.76 3.53 20.22
CA PRO A 267 22.35 2.38 21.04
C PRO A 267 21.88 2.77 22.45
N GLU A 268 22.48 3.80 23.07
CA GLU A 268 22.09 4.26 24.40
C GLU A 268 20.67 4.85 24.41
N LYS A 269 20.37 5.76 23.46
CA LYS A 269 19.01 6.32 23.33
C LYS A 269 17.98 5.22 23.06
N ALA A 270 18.34 4.22 22.24
CA ALA A 270 17.49 3.06 21.97
C ALA A 270 17.27 2.19 23.22
N ALA A 271 18.32 1.95 24.02
CA ALA A 271 18.22 1.19 25.26
C ALA A 271 17.32 1.88 26.30
N ASN A 272 17.53 3.18 26.50
CA ASN A 272 16.71 4.01 27.40
C ASN A 272 15.24 4.01 26.98
N LEU A 273 14.96 4.13 25.68
CA LEU A 273 13.59 4.08 25.17
C LEU A 273 12.93 2.71 25.37
N ARG A 274 13.68 1.60 25.20
CA ARG A 274 13.16 0.25 25.49
C ARG A 274 12.84 0.07 26.97
N ALA A 275 13.68 0.61 27.86
CA ALA A 275 13.41 0.59 29.30
C ALA A 275 12.12 1.35 29.63
N LEU A 276 11.93 2.54 29.05
CA LEU A 276 10.71 3.34 29.20
C LEU A 276 9.47 2.59 28.69
N MET A 277 9.56 1.91 27.54
CA MET A 277 8.47 1.10 27.03
C MET A 277 8.09 -0.02 27.99
N ARG A 278 9.08 -0.73 28.58
CA ARG A 278 8.83 -1.79 29.58
C ARG A 278 8.18 -1.23 30.84
N GLN A 279 8.66 -0.10 31.34
CA GLN A 279 8.09 0.57 32.51
C GLN A 279 6.61 0.92 32.31
N LYS A 280 6.24 1.34 31.08
CA LYS A 280 4.86 1.65 30.70
C LYS A 280 4.01 0.43 30.34
N GLY A 281 4.54 -0.79 30.43
CA GLY A 281 3.84 -2.01 30.01
C GLY A 281 3.58 -2.09 28.49
N LEU A 282 4.28 -1.29 27.69
CA LEU A 282 4.08 -1.23 26.24
C LEU A 282 4.82 -2.39 25.57
N THR A 283 4.08 -3.27 24.91
CA THR A 283 4.64 -4.42 24.21
C THR A 283 4.86 -4.11 22.73
N LYS A 284 6.00 -4.56 22.20
CA LYS A 284 6.21 -4.63 20.75
C LYS A 284 5.41 -5.82 20.25
N VAL A 285 4.34 -5.59 19.51
CA VAL A 285 3.66 -6.70 18.84
C VAL A 285 4.55 -7.17 17.68
N PRO A 286 5.01 -8.42 17.65
CA PRO A 286 5.84 -8.93 16.56
C PRO A 286 5.11 -8.79 15.23
N GLY A 287 5.85 -8.38 14.19
CA GLY A 287 5.33 -8.42 12.81
C GLY A 287 5.06 -9.88 12.44
N CYS A 288 3.99 -10.15 11.70
CA CYS A 288 3.69 -11.50 11.24
C CYS A 288 3.32 -11.50 9.76
N SER A 289 3.69 -12.58 9.09
CA SER A 289 3.21 -12.97 7.77
C SER A 289 2.47 -14.30 7.92
N TRP A 290 1.57 -14.65 7.02
CA TRP A 290 0.96 -15.97 7.02
C TRP A 290 0.78 -16.47 5.59
N ILE A 291 0.78 -17.78 5.41
CA ILE A 291 0.48 -18.43 4.15
C ILE A 291 -0.63 -19.44 4.36
N GLU A 292 -1.38 -19.69 3.29
CA GLU A 292 -2.38 -20.74 3.25
C GLU A 292 -1.92 -21.85 2.31
N LEU A 293 -1.79 -23.07 2.85
CA LEU A 293 -1.46 -24.26 2.08
C LEU A 293 -2.47 -25.36 2.42
N LYS A 294 -3.19 -25.86 1.40
CA LYS A 294 -4.14 -26.98 1.55
C LYS A 294 -5.14 -26.77 2.71
N ASN A 295 -5.74 -25.58 2.80
CA ASN A 295 -6.67 -25.15 3.87
C ASN A 295 -6.07 -25.03 5.28
N LYS A 296 -4.74 -25.01 5.42
CA LYS A 296 -4.06 -24.71 6.68
C LYS A 296 -3.42 -23.32 6.61
N VAL A 297 -3.72 -22.46 7.58
CA VAL A 297 -2.96 -21.20 7.78
C VAL A 297 -1.72 -21.52 8.61
N ASP A 298 -0.55 -21.25 8.05
CA ASP A 298 0.69 -21.20 8.81
C ASP A 298 1.09 -19.72 8.99
N VAL A 299 1.27 -19.31 10.25
CA VAL A 299 1.62 -17.94 10.64
C VAL A 299 3.09 -17.91 11.03
N PHE A 300 3.79 -16.90 10.55
CA PHE A 300 5.20 -16.68 10.78
C PHE A 300 5.39 -15.35 11.48
N TYR A 301 5.91 -15.37 12.69
CA TYR A 301 6.26 -14.17 13.42
C TYR A 301 7.71 -13.75 13.12
N SER A 302 7.96 -12.45 13.09
CA SER A 302 9.29 -11.88 12.90
C SER A 302 10.20 -12.27 14.06
N GLY A 303 11.27 -13.00 13.76
CA GLY A 303 12.20 -13.54 14.76
C GLY A 303 11.78 -14.89 15.34
N ASP A 304 10.67 -15.47 14.89
CA ASP A 304 10.21 -16.79 15.29
C ASP A 304 10.76 -17.87 14.35
N SER A 305 11.45 -18.86 14.94
CA SER A 305 11.97 -20.05 14.25
C SER A 305 11.26 -21.33 14.70
N SER A 306 10.17 -21.22 15.47
CA SER A 306 9.44 -22.35 16.04
C SER A 306 8.51 -23.07 15.06
N CYS A 307 8.41 -22.60 13.82
CA CYS A 307 7.60 -23.27 12.79
C CYS A 307 8.13 -24.69 12.55
N PRO A 308 7.29 -25.75 12.67
CA PRO A 308 7.71 -27.14 12.45
C PRO A 308 8.33 -27.37 11.05
N SER A 309 7.90 -26.60 10.05
CA SER A 309 8.40 -26.66 8.67
C SER A 309 9.52 -25.64 8.38
N ALA A 310 10.08 -24.97 9.39
CA ALA A 310 11.08 -23.92 9.21
C ALA A 310 12.29 -24.42 8.41
N VAL A 311 12.78 -25.64 8.70
CA VAL A 311 13.92 -26.25 8.01
C VAL A 311 13.66 -26.36 6.51
N GLU A 312 12.53 -26.95 6.11
CA GLU A 312 12.15 -27.13 4.70
C GLU A 312 11.95 -25.80 3.97
N ILE A 313 11.37 -24.80 4.66
CA ILE A 313 11.16 -23.46 4.11
C ILE A 313 12.50 -22.77 3.84
N TYR A 314 13.43 -22.79 4.80
CA TYR A 314 14.75 -22.19 4.63
C TYR A 314 15.59 -22.92 3.58
N ASP A 315 15.52 -24.25 3.51
CA ASP A 315 16.18 -25.04 2.46
C ASP A 315 15.61 -24.71 1.08
N THR A 316 14.29 -24.63 0.96
CA THR A 316 13.64 -24.23 -0.29
C THR A 316 14.04 -22.82 -0.71
N LEU A 317 14.06 -21.88 0.23
CA LEU A 317 14.49 -20.51 -0.01
C LEU A 317 15.95 -20.45 -0.45
N ASN A 318 16.84 -21.23 0.17
CA ASN A 318 18.24 -21.33 -0.21
C ASN A 318 18.41 -21.93 -1.61
N ARG A 319 17.67 -22.99 -1.94
CA ARG A 319 17.67 -23.58 -3.29
C ARG A 319 17.21 -22.56 -4.34
N LEU A 320 16.13 -21.83 -4.07
CA LEU A 320 15.64 -20.76 -4.96
C LEU A 320 16.65 -19.61 -5.09
N LYS A 321 17.31 -19.21 -4.00
CA LYS A 321 18.38 -18.21 -3.99
C LYS A 321 19.57 -18.65 -4.85
N ASN A 322 19.94 -19.92 -4.80
CA ASN A 322 21.01 -20.48 -5.62
C ASN A 322 20.61 -20.55 -7.09
N ASN A 323 19.36 -20.93 -7.40
CA ASN A 323 18.85 -20.91 -8.77
C ASN A 323 18.80 -19.50 -9.36
N MET A 324 18.35 -18.51 -8.59
CA MET A 324 18.37 -17.10 -9.02
C MET A 324 19.78 -16.56 -9.25
N LYS A 325 20.81 -17.06 -8.55
CA LYS A 325 22.21 -16.70 -8.81
C LYS A 325 22.75 -17.32 -10.10
N LYS A 326 22.25 -18.50 -10.48
CA LYS A 326 22.62 -19.19 -11.73
C LYS A 326 21.99 -18.51 -12.95
N VAL A 327 20.81 -17.92 -12.80
CA VAL A 327 20.19 -17.06 -13.81
C VAL A 327 20.83 -15.65 -13.74
N LYS A 328 22.10 -15.55 -14.11
CA LYS A 328 22.67 -14.25 -14.51
C LYS A 328 22.15 -13.93 -15.91
N PHE A 329 21.35 -12.88 -16.00
CA PHE A 329 21.02 -12.21 -17.26
C PHE A 329 22.34 -11.82 -17.94
N TYR A 330 22.57 -12.27 -19.17
CA TYR A 330 23.63 -11.74 -20.03
C TYR A 330 23.22 -10.32 -20.44
N PRO A 331 23.96 -9.26 -20.07
CA PRO A 331 23.83 -7.99 -20.77
C PRO A 331 24.46 -8.16 -22.15
N GLU A 332 23.74 -7.74 -23.19
CA GLU A 332 24.36 -7.52 -24.51
C GLU A 332 25.57 -6.60 -24.36
N ALA A 333 26.61 -6.93 -25.13
CA ALA A 333 27.97 -6.46 -24.98
C ALA A 333 28.10 -4.92 -25.03
N GLY A 334 28.91 -4.39 -24.12
CA GLY A 334 29.31 -2.99 -24.05
C GLY A 334 30.40 -2.81 -23.00
N GLU A 335 31.62 -3.19 -23.38
CA GLU A 335 32.94 -2.81 -22.87
C GLU A 335 33.28 -2.95 -21.37
N ALA A 336 34.36 -3.69 -21.16
CA ALA A 336 35.00 -3.98 -19.90
C ALA A 336 35.82 -2.79 -19.38
N LEU A 337 35.73 -2.53 -18.07
CA LEU A 337 36.89 -2.12 -17.28
C LEU A 337 36.98 -2.98 -16.03
N GLN A 338 38.12 -3.66 -15.97
CA GLN A 338 38.57 -4.64 -15.00
C GLN A 338 39.36 -3.90 -13.92
N GLU A 339 39.13 -4.16 -12.63
CA GLU A 339 40.14 -3.96 -11.58
C GLU A 339 39.93 -4.89 -10.37
N PRO A 340 41.00 -5.21 -9.60
CA PRO A 340 41.23 -6.53 -9.04
C PRO A 340 41.07 -6.66 -7.51
N GLY A 341 40.94 -7.93 -7.09
CA GLY A 341 41.35 -8.56 -5.82
C GLY A 341 41.51 -7.76 -4.52
N GLY A 342 40.80 -8.21 -3.48
CA GLY A 342 41.11 -7.91 -2.08
C GLY A 342 40.19 -8.69 -1.15
N GLY A 343 40.73 -9.67 -0.44
CA GLY A 343 39.98 -10.58 0.43
C GLY A 343 39.64 -10.04 1.81
N GLU A 344 38.98 -10.93 2.56
CA GLU A 344 38.78 -10.99 4.01
C GLU A 344 37.53 -10.33 4.64
N GLY A 345 36.66 -11.22 5.15
CA GLY A 345 36.26 -11.19 6.56
C GLY A 345 35.31 -10.08 7.02
N GLY A 346 34.02 -10.18 6.72
CA GLY A 346 32.99 -9.35 7.35
C GLY A 346 31.68 -10.11 7.58
N LYS A 347 31.42 -10.52 8.83
CA LYS A 347 30.13 -11.04 9.29
C LYS A 347 29.04 -9.99 9.06
N PHE A 348 28.24 -10.12 8.01
CA PHE A 348 27.04 -9.30 7.81
C PHE A 348 25.86 -9.90 8.57
N PHE A 349 25.44 -9.21 9.64
CA PHE A 349 24.16 -9.42 10.29
C PHE A 349 23.01 -9.22 9.29
N GLY A 350 22.06 -10.14 9.31
CA GLY A 350 21.00 -10.27 8.31
C GLY A 350 20.05 -9.08 8.26
N GLY A 351 20.14 -8.29 7.18
CA GLY A 351 19.04 -7.48 6.67
C GLY A 351 18.11 -8.36 5.83
N GLY A 352 16.88 -8.55 6.30
CA GLY A 352 15.83 -9.29 5.60
C GLY A 352 15.49 -8.64 4.26
N GLY A 353 16.06 -9.19 3.18
CA GLY A 353 15.78 -8.78 1.80
C GLY A 353 14.49 -9.40 1.27
N ASP A 354 13.51 -8.55 0.99
CA ASP A 354 12.25 -8.83 0.30
C ASP A 354 12.41 -9.67 -0.97
N ARG A 355 11.72 -10.83 -1.03
CA ARG A 355 11.47 -11.63 -2.25
C ARG A 355 10.09 -12.31 -2.16
N ARG A 356 9.17 -11.98 -3.07
CA ARG A 356 7.83 -12.61 -3.19
C ARG A 356 7.88 -13.78 -4.19
N LEU A 357 7.38 -14.95 -3.79
CA LEU A 357 7.09 -16.09 -4.67
C LEU A 357 5.58 -16.12 -4.96
N ARG A 358 5.19 -16.20 -6.25
CA ARG A 358 3.83 -16.55 -6.66
C ARG A 358 3.66 -18.07 -6.52
N LEU A 359 2.71 -18.53 -5.72
CA LEU A 359 2.23 -19.91 -5.76
C LEU A 359 0.86 -19.96 -6.45
N GLN A 360 0.70 -20.94 -7.34
CA GLN A 360 -0.48 -21.20 -8.15
C GLN A 360 -1.67 -21.71 -7.29
N HIS A 361 -2.88 -21.50 -7.82
CA HIS A 361 -4.17 -21.81 -7.20
C HIS A 361 -4.45 -23.31 -6.97
N HIS A 362 -5.16 -23.64 -5.88
CA HIS A 362 -5.84 -24.93 -5.60
C HIS A 362 -7.26 -24.64 -5.03
N PRO A 363 -8.21 -25.62 -4.93
CA PRO A 363 -9.60 -25.43 -5.37
C PRO A 363 -10.61 -25.25 -4.22
N ASN A 364 -10.18 -25.28 -2.95
CA ASN A 364 -11.12 -25.27 -1.83
C ASN A 364 -11.21 -23.87 -1.22
N ASN A 365 -12.30 -23.18 -1.56
CA ASN A 365 -12.70 -21.85 -1.08
C ASN A 365 -13.06 -21.87 0.44
N GLN A 366 -12.06 -21.83 1.34
CA GLN A 366 -12.30 -21.42 2.72
C GLN A 366 -11.68 -20.06 3.00
N VAL A 367 -12.45 -19.21 3.69
CA VAL A 367 -12.07 -17.84 4.02
C VAL A 367 -11.20 -17.88 5.26
N LEU A 368 -9.89 -17.75 5.10
CA LEU A 368 -8.98 -17.73 6.24
C LEU A 368 -8.81 -16.30 6.76
N LYS A 369 -9.16 -16.12 8.05
CA LYS A 369 -8.99 -14.87 8.78
C LYS A 369 -7.55 -14.74 9.26
N CYS A 370 -7.02 -13.52 9.28
CA CYS A 370 -5.78 -13.24 9.98
C CYS A 370 -5.95 -13.61 11.47
N PRO A 371 -5.17 -14.54 12.04
CA PRO A 371 -5.35 -14.96 13.43
C PRO A 371 -5.00 -13.89 14.47
N ARG A 372 -4.56 -12.70 14.03
CA ARG A 372 -4.23 -11.54 14.89
C ARG A 372 -5.33 -10.47 14.92
N CYS A 373 -6.03 -10.24 13.82
CA CYS A 373 -7.05 -9.18 13.74
C CYS A 373 -8.41 -9.68 13.26
N ASP A 374 -8.54 -10.98 13.01
CA ASP A 374 -9.76 -11.65 12.55
C ASP A 374 -10.33 -11.13 11.22
N LEU A 375 -9.55 -10.30 10.52
CA LEU A 375 -9.89 -9.75 9.22
C LEU A 375 -9.64 -10.77 8.10
N PRO A 376 -10.61 -10.95 7.19
CA PRO A 376 -10.46 -11.86 6.06
C PRO A 376 -9.54 -11.35 4.96
N ASN A 377 -9.06 -12.31 4.16
CA ASN A 377 -7.92 -12.17 3.28
C ASN A 377 -8.18 -11.22 2.09
N THR A 378 -7.44 -10.10 2.00
CA THR A 378 -7.10 -9.48 0.72
C THR A 378 -5.66 -9.88 0.41
N LYS A 379 -5.46 -10.71 -0.63
CA LYS A 379 -4.26 -11.53 -0.94
C LYS A 379 -2.85 -10.92 -0.85
N PHE A 380 -2.65 -9.67 -0.47
CA PHE A 380 -1.33 -9.08 -0.16
C PHE A 380 -1.45 -7.96 0.89
N CYS A 381 -1.24 -8.27 2.17
CA CYS A 381 -0.96 -7.26 3.19
C CYS A 381 0.42 -7.52 3.80
N TYR A 382 1.42 -6.69 3.45
CA TYR A 382 2.57 -6.47 4.31
C TYR A 382 2.13 -5.49 5.41
N TYR A 383 2.03 -5.97 6.65
CA TYR A 383 1.66 -5.15 7.80
C TYR A 383 2.92 -4.52 8.41
N ASN A 384 3.14 -3.22 8.16
CA ASN A 384 3.82 -2.35 9.12
C ASN A 384 2.73 -1.56 9.85
N ASN A 385 2.64 -1.73 11.17
CA ASN A 385 1.60 -1.21 12.07
C ASN A 385 1.08 0.21 11.70
N TYR A 386 -0.05 0.30 11.01
CA TYR A 386 -0.92 1.48 10.95
C TYR A 386 -2.39 1.04 11.03
N ASN A 387 -3.23 1.94 11.52
CA ASN A 387 -4.55 1.66 12.12
C ASN A 387 -5.60 1.20 11.09
N LEU A 388 -6.62 0.49 11.58
CA LEU A 388 -7.57 -0.33 10.83
C LEU A 388 -8.95 0.34 10.56
N SER A 389 -8.99 1.64 10.27
CA SER A 389 -10.25 2.35 9.97
C SER A 389 -10.39 2.84 8.54
N GLN A 390 -9.40 2.62 7.66
CA GLN A 390 -9.45 3.04 6.25
C GLN A 390 -8.82 1.97 5.35
N SER A 391 -9.62 0.99 4.92
CA SER A 391 -9.22 -0.13 4.06
C SER A 391 -8.99 0.25 2.58
N SER A 392 -8.67 1.52 2.30
CA SER A 392 -8.31 2.05 0.98
C SER A 392 -6.79 2.30 0.81
N HIS A 393 -5.98 2.24 1.87
CA HIS A 393 -4.58 2.63 1.81
C HIS A 393 -3.63 1.44 1.57
N PHE A 394 -3.18 1.33 0.32
CA PHE A 394 -2.14 0.43 -0.13
C PHE A 394 -0.83 0.55 0.68
N CYS A 395 -0.21 -0.60 0.92
CA CYS A 395 1.09 -0.84 1.56
C CYS A 395 2.19 0.17 1.15
N LYS A 396 2.36 1.26 1.92
CA LYS A 396 3.47 2.22 1.81
C LYS A 396 4.56 1.86 2.83
N SER A 397 5.61 1.17 2.39
CA SER A 397 6.97 1.19 2.96
C SER A 397 7.87 0.36 2.05
N TYR A 398 8.77 1.02 1.30
CA TYR A 398 9.65 0.50 0.24
C TYR A 398 8.97 0.17 -1.11
N ARG A 399 9.02 1.11 -2.07
CA ARG A 399 8.94 0.74 -3.50
C ARG A 399 10.34 0.44 -4.00
N ARG A 400 10.60 -0.83 -4.30
CA ARG A 400 11.50 -1.23 -5.41
C ARG A 400 10.66 -1.14 -6.68
N TYR A 401 11.09 -0.34 -7.67
CA TYR A 401 10.35 -0.16 -8.93
C TYR A 401 10.39 -1.44 -9.79
N TRP A 402 9.27 -1.73 -10.47
CA TRP A 402 9.23 -2.59 -11.65
C TRP A 402 9.00 -1.68 -12.87
N THR A 403 9.91 -1.68 -13.84
CA THR A 403 9.70 -1.01 -15.14
C THR A 403 9.21 -2.02 -16.18
N LYS A 404 8.57 -1.52 -17.26
CA LYS A 404 8.19 -2.33 -18.43
C LYS A 404 9.39 -3.14 -18.90
N GLY A 405 9.29 -4.47 -18.83
CA GLY A 405 10.36 -5.40 -19.18
C GLY A 405 10.88 -6.28 -18.02
N GLY A 406 10.41 -6.08 -16.79
CA GLY A 406 10.69 -7.03 -15.71
C GLY A 406 12.09 -6.94 -15.10
N VAL A 407 12.83 -5.86 -15.37
CA VAL A 407 14.20 -5.69 -14.87
C VAL A 407 14.19 -4.81 -13.60
N LEU A 408 14.77 -5.36 -12.52
CA LEU A 408 15.13 -4.62 -11.30
C LEU A 408 16.34 -3.72 -11.60
N ARG A 409 16.17 -2.40 -11.60
CA ARG A 409 17.31 -1.46 -11.60
C ARG A 409 17.35 -0.69 -10.28
N ASN A 410 18.53 -0.67 -9.65
CA ASN A 410 18.89 0.36 -8.69
C ASN A 410 19.18 1.63 -9.50
N VAL A 411 18.41 2.69 -9.31
CA VAL A 411 18.82 4.01 -9.81
C VAL A 411 19.80 4.57 -8.77
N PRO A 412 21.08 4.83 -9.12
CA PRO A 412 21.98 5.51 -8.22
C PRO A 412 21.46 6.92 -7.92
N VAL A 413 21.56 7.34 -6.66
CA VAL A 413 21.37 8.74 -6.27
C VAL A 413 22.46 9.53 -6.99
N GLY A 414 22.10 10.20 -8.08
CA GLY A 414 22.94 11.18 -8.75
C GLY A 414 23.15 12.36 -7.81
N GLY A 415 24.24 12.33 -7.06
CA GLY A 415 24.60 13.35 -6.08
C GLY A 415 25.89 12.94 -5.40
N GLY A 416 27.03 13.21 -6.04
CA GLY A 416 28.36 12.90 -5.52
C GLY A 416 28.59 13.53 -4.15
N CYS A 417 28.50 12.73 -3.10
CA CYS A 417 29.01 13.10 -1.79
C CYS A 417 30.54 13.02 -1.84
N ARG A 418 31.19 14.12 -2.28
CA ARG A 418 32.64 14.30 -2.11
C ARG A 418 32.93 14.25 -0.62
N LYS A 419 33.60 13.19 -0.17
CA LYS A 419 34.22 13.11 1.16
C LYS A 419 35.24 14.25 1.28
N THR A 420 34.87 15.34 1.94
CA THR A 420 35.85 16.33 2.42
C THR A 420 36.67 15.65 3.52
N LYS A 421 37.93 15.30 3.21
CA LYS A 421 38.93 14.90 4.20
C LYS A 421 39.09 16.04 5.20
N ARG A 422 38.69 15.84 6.45
CA ARG A 422 39.11 16.69 7.58
C ARG A 422 40.63 16.56 7.72
N SER A 423 41.36 17.62 7.42
CA SER A 423 42.77 17.79 7.78
C SER A 423 42.89 17.85 9.30
N LYS A 424 43.70 16.95 9.89
CA LYS A 424 44.10 17.04 11.30
C LYS A 424 45.02 18.27 11.48
N PRO A 425 44.92 19.02 12.59
CA PRO A 425 45.91 20.03 12.94
C PRO A 425 47.22 19.33 13.33
N LYS A 426 48.34 19.73 12.72
CA LYS A 426 49.67 19.39 13.24
C LYS A 426 49.94 20.28 14.45
N THR A 427 50.14 19.67 15.60
CA THR A 427 50.74 20.28 16.78
C THR A 427 52.22 20.55 16.49
N ASN A 428 52.62 21.81 16.55
CA ASN A 428 54.00 22.24 16.65
C ASN A 428 54.49 22.00 18.08
N THR A 429 55.58 21.26 18.23
CA THR A 429 56.53 21.44 19.33
C THR A 429 57.92 21.11 18.78
N SER A 430 58.71 22.19 18.66
CA SER A 430 60.17 22.33 18.82
C SER A 430 61.07 21.17 18.45
#